data_AF-A0AAP5BKW1-F1
#
_entry.id   AF-A0AAP5BKW1-F1
#
_cell.length_a   1.000
_cell.length_b   1.000
_cell.length_c   1.000
_cell.angle_alpha   90.00
_cell.angle_beta   90.00
_cell.angle_gamma   90.00
#
_symmetry.space_group_name_H-M   'P 1'
#
loop_
_entity.id
_entity.type
_entity.pdbx_description
1 polymer ?
#
loop_
_entity_poly.entity_id
_entity_poly.type
_entity_poly.pdbx_seq_one_letter_code
_entity_poly.pdbx_strand_id
1 'polypeptide(L)'
;MNNLVTHSQPPGNPFVALGAALLAKLESEQPDFAQLHGPASPAGRPDRTFCHDLADRWAGAHPGDVVLRGWLLDAQGDPATHAPYRFVAHSVVLTARGEMVDVTLPDSERSRRFLAHPYDVCGFFGILVSPPLASVLEVFVAPPAISIGAGGTPSGDAP
;
A
#
# COMPACT_ATOMS: atom_id res chain seq x y z
N MET A 1 -14.85 -1.40 9.80
CA MET A 1 -14.29 -2.19 10.93
C MET A 1 -12.84 -1.78 10.98
N ASN A 2 -12.37 -1.12 12.03
CA ASN A 2 -10.97 -0.69 12.06
C ASN A 2 -10.07 -1.93 12.17
N ASN A 3 -9.36 -2.26 11.09
CA ASN A 3 -8.35 -3.30 11.13
C ASN A 3 -7.22 -2.88 12.07
N LEU A 4 -7.15 -3.51 13.25
CA LEU A 4 -6.11 -3.23 14.22
C LEU A 4 -4.80 -3.88 13.76
N VAL A 5 -3.82 -3.05 13.40
CA VAL A 5 -2.46 -3.52 13.09
C VAL A 5 -1.84 -4.10 14.36
N THR A 6 -1.41 -5.36 14.29
CA THR A 6 -0.70 -6.04 15.38
C THR A 6 0.80 -5.77 15.31
N HIS A 7 1.36 -5.87 14.11
CA HIS A 7 2.77 -5.59 13.83
C HIS A 7 2.99 -5.40 12.33
N SER A 8 4.20 -4.96 11.99
CA SER A 8 4.67 -4.81 10.62
C SER A 8 6.04 -5.47 10.43
N GLN A 9 6.38 -5.76 9.17
CA GLN A 9 7.74 -6.02 8.73
C GLN A 9 8.11 -4.97 7.68
N PRO A 10 9.12 -4.12 7.92
CA PRO A 10 9.94 -4.03 9.13
C PRO A 10 9.18 -3.69 10.44
N PRO A 11 9.70 -4.10 11.60
CA PRO A 11 9.10 -3.73 12.89
C PRO A 11 9.46 -2.31 13.29
N GLY A 12 8.60 -1.66 14.09
CA GLY A 12 8.89 -0.38 14.74
C GLY A 12 7.93 0.75 14.37
N ASN A 13 8.09 1.88 15.06
CA ASN A 13 7.05 2.92 15.12
C ASN A 13 6.72 3.58 13.77
N PRO A 14 7.66 3.93 12.86
CA PRO A 14 7.18 4.52 11.62
C PRO A 14 6.45 3.47 10.76
N PHE A 15 6.82 2.19 10.83
CA PHE A 15 6.24 1.13 9.99
C PHE A 15 4.85 0.68 10.44
N VAL A 16 4.62 0.55 11.74
CA VAL A 16 3.29 0.20 12.28
C VAL A 16 2.30 1.33 12.02
N ALA A 17 2.70 2.59 12.26
CA ALA A 17 1.86 3.74 12.00
C ALA A 17 1.57 3.90 10.50
N LEU A 18 2.58 3.69 9.64
CA LEU A 18 2.43 3.70 8.19
C LEU A 18 1.47 2.59 7.73
N GLY A 19 1.61 1.39 8.26
CA GLY A 19 0.71 0.27 7.97
C GLY A 19 -0.73 0.59 8.34
N ALA A 20 -0.97 1.17 9.51
CA ALA A 20 -2.30 1.58 9.94
C ALA A 20 -2.91 2.65 9.02
N ALA A 21 -2.11 3.65 8.62
CA ALA A 21 -2.55 4.69 7.70
C ALA A 21 -2.89 4.12 6.31
N LEU A 22 -2.08 3.19 5.78
CA LEU A 22 -2.35 2.55 4.49
C LEU A 22 -3.63 1.70 4.51
N LEU A 23 -3.89 0.96 5.61
CA LEU A 23 -5.15 0.23 5.78
C LEU A 23 -6.35 1.18 5.87
N ALA A 24 -6.23 2.28 6.61
CA ALA A 24 -7.30 3.28 6.67
C ALA A 24 -7.60 3.89 5.28
N LYS A 25 -6.59 4.15 4.46
CA LYS A 25 -6.77 4.58 3.06
C LYS A 25 -7.42 3.50 2.20
N LEU A 26 -7.05 2.22 2.38
CA LEU A 26 -7.71 1.12 1.67
C LEU A 26 -9.21 1.05 1.94
N GLU A 27 -9.62 1.33 3.18
CA GLU A 27 -11.03 1.29 3.61
C GLU A 27 -11.83 2.52 3.17
N SER A 28 -11.20 3.70 3.15
CA SER A 28 -11.90 4.99 2.98
C SER A 28 -11.84 5.58 1.57
N GLU A 29 -10.82 5.23 0.79
CA GLU A 29 -10.60 5.82 -0.53
C GLU A 29 -11.17 4.94 -1.63
N GLN A 30 -11.62 5.57 -2.71
CA GLN A 30 -11.91 4.85 -3.94
C GLN A 30 -10.61 4.22 -4.48
N PRO A 31 -10.66 3.02 -5.07
CA PRO A 31 -9.46 2.36 -5.53
C PRO A 31 -8.96 3.04 -6.81
N ASP A 32 -7.81 3.71 -6.70
CA ASP A 32 -7.07 4.20 -7.84
C ASP A 32 -6.15 3.12 -8.38
N PHE A 33 -6.24 2.89 -9.70
CA PHE A 33 -5.43 1.94 -10.43
C PHE A 33 -4.63 2.70 -11.47
N ALA A 34 -3.30 2.64 -11.36
CA ALA A 34 -2.45 3.19 -12.38
C ALA A 34 -2.66 2.43 -13.70
N GLN A 35 -2.83 3.18 -14.78
CA GLN A 35 -2.70 2.66 -16.13
C GLN A 35 -1.22 2.38 -16.35
N LEU A 36 -0.90 1.17 -16.79
CA LEU A 36 0.48 0.81 -17.05
C LEU A 36 0.87 1.44 -18.39
N HIS A 37 1.97 2.18 -18.39
CA HIS A 37 2.57 2.71 -19.61
C HIS A 37 4.04 2.35 -19.60
N GLY A 38 4.38 1.21 -20.17
CA GLY A 38 5.78 0.89 -20.42
C GLY A 38 6.13 1.16 -21.87
N PRO A 39 7.15 1.98 -22.21
CA PRO A 39 7.97 1.56 -23.34
C PRO A 39 8.59 0.21 -22.97
N ALA A 40 8.71 -0.72 -23.93
CA ALA A 40 9.63 -1.83 -23.76
C ALA A 40 11.00 -1.21 -23.42
N SER A 41 11.46 -1.36 -22.17
CA SER A 41 12.83 -0.99 -21.80
C SER A 41 13.74 -1.52 -22.91
N PRO A 42 14.68 -0.73 -23.48
CA PRO A 42 15.56 -1.22 -24.54
C PRO A 42 16.42 -2.43 -24.09
N ALA A 43 16.43 -2.73 -22.79
CA ALA A 43 17.06 -3.90 -22.17
C ALA A 43 16.09 -5.07 -21.86
N GLY A 44 14.83 -5.03 -22.30
CA GLY A 44 13.90 -6.16 -22.23
C GLY A 44 13.44 -6.60 -20.84
N ARG A 45 13.77 -5.85 -19.78
CA ARG A 45 13.22 -6.09 -18.44
C ARG A 45 12.94 -4.76 -17.73
N PRO A 46 11.72 -4.51 -17.27
CA PRO A 46 11.45 -3.42 -16.36
C PRO A 46 12.17 -3.72 -15.05
N ASP A 47 13.23 -2.98 -14.79
CA ASP A 47 13.89 -3.04 -13.50
C ASP A 47 13.09 -2.15 -12.53
N ARG A 48 12.24 -2.81 -11.73
CA ARG A 48 11.36 -2.19 -10.72
C ARG A 48 12.14 -1.39 -9.68
N THR A 49 13.46 -1.58 -9.61
CA THR A 49 14.36 -0.85 -8.72
C THR A 49 14.51 0.62 -9.12
N PHE A 50 14.12 1.01 -10.35
CA PHE A 50 14.21 2.39 -10.84
C PHE A 50 12.86 3.11 -10.98
N CYS A 51 11.80 2.63 -10.32
CA CYS A 51 10.48 3.27 -10.46
C CYS A 51 10.45 4.74 -10.07
N HIS A 52 11.26 5.12 -9.09
CA HIS A 52 11.35 6.50 -8.64
C HIS A 52 12.04 7.39 -9.69
N ASP A 53 13.18 6.93 -10.22
CA ASP A 53 13.98 7.66 -11.21
C ASP A 53 13.26 7.78 -12.55
N LEU A 54 12.55 6.73 -12.98
CA LEU A 54 11.80 6.74 -14.23
C LEU A 54 10.60 7.70 -14.15
N ALA A 55 9.90 7.74 -13.02
CA ALA A 55 8.84 8.72 -12.81
C ALA A 55 9.37 10.16 -12.81
N ASP A 56 10.53 10.41 -12.18
CA ASP A 56 11.16 11.74 -12.19
C ASP A 56 11.60 12.17 -13.59
N ARG A 57 12.19 11.25 -14.36
CA ARG A 57 12.54 11.52 -15.77
C ARG A 57 11.32 11.82 -16.62
N TRP A 58 10.21 11.10 -16.40
CA TRP A 58 8.96 11.38 -17.10
C TRP A 58 8.47 12.79 -16.82
N ALA A 59 8.35 13.18 -15.55
CA ALA A 59 7.88 14.52 -15.18
C ALA A 59 8.81 15.62 -15.70
N GLY A 60 10.12 15.37 -15.75
CA GLY A 60 11.08 16.29 -16.38
C GLY A 60 10.88 16.47 -17.89
N ALA A 61 10.38 15.43 -18.58
CA ALA A 61 10.11 15.46 -20.02
C ALA A 61 8.68 15.94 -20.38
N HIS A 62 7.74 15.93 -19.42
CA HIS A 62 6.33 16.26 -19.63
C HIS A 62 5.87 17.35 -18.65
N PRO A 63 6.10 18.63 -18.96
CA PRO A 63 5.71 19.73 -18.08
C PRO A 63 4.20 19.74 -17.80
N GLY A 64 3.84 19.76 -16.52
CA GLY A 64 2.44 19.71 -16.05
C GLY A 64 2.05 18.36 -15.46
N ASP A 65 2.79 17.29 -15.76
CA ASP A 65 2.67 16.02 -15.08
C ASP A 65 3.37 16.06 -13.71
N VAL A 66 2.84 15.33 -12.73
CA VAL A 66 3.39 15.31 -11.37
C VAL A 66 3.69 13.88 -10.91
N VAL A 67 4.79 13.69 -10.18
CA VAL A 67 5.14 12.38 -9.61
C VAL A 67 4.40 12.18 -8.30
N LEU A 68 3.69 11.04 -8.18
CA LEU A 68 3.10 10.56 -6.95
C LEU A 68 3.97 9.45 -6.36
N ARG A 69 4.33 9.60 -5.09
CA ARG A 69 5.03 8.57 -4.31
C ARG A 69 4.04 7.82 -3.45
N GLY A 70 4.16 6.50 -3.38
CA GLY A 70 3.17 5.70 -2.69
C GLY A 70 3.46 4.22 -2.70
N TRP A 71 2.38 3.44 -2.62
CA TRP A 71 2.44 2.01 -2.32
C TRP A 71 1.46 1.26 -3.23
N LEU A 72 1.95 0.26 -3.94
CA LEU A 72 1.11 -0.71 -4.63
C LEU A 72 0.68 -1.81 -3.65
N LEU A 73 -0.61 -2.12 -3.65
CA LEU A 73 -1.12 -3.30 -2.95
C LEU A 73 -0.83 -4.55 -3.78
N ASP A 74 0.18 -5.33 -3.34
CA ASP A 74 0.64 -6.54 -4.00
C ASP A 74 -0.15 -7.78 -3.54
N ALA A 75 -0.52 -7.82 -2.26
CA ALA A 75 -1.37 -8.86 -1.69
C ALA A 75 -2.34 -8.29 -0.66
N GLN A 76 -3.60 -8.73 -0.73
CA GLN A 76 -4.57 -8.51 0.33
C GLN A 76 -4.21 -9.39 1.52
N GLY A 77 -4.27 -8.84 2.73
CA GLY A 77 -4.10 -9.62 3.95
C GLY A 77 -5.35 -10.43 4.27
N ASP A 78 -5.15 -11.47 5.08
CA ASP A 78 -6.23 -12.30 5.62
C ASP A 78 -5.95 -12.59 7.10
N PRO A 79 -6.71 -11.96 8.02
CA PRO A 79 -6.55 -12.21 9.45
C PRO A 79 -6.79 -13.67 9.86
N ALA A 80 -7.65 -14.41 9.14
CA ALA A 80 -7.99 -15.79 9.50
C ALA A 80 -6.85 -16.77 9.20
N THR A 81 -6.08 -16.50 8.14
CA THR A 81 -4.89 -17.28 7.75
C THR A 81 -3.58 -16.65 8.20
N HIS A 82 -3.65 -15.50 8.90
CA HIS A 82 -2.50 -14.69 9.29
C HIS A 82 -1.65 -14.21 8.09
N ALA A 83 -2.23 -14.13 6.89
CA ALA A 83 -1.55 -13.59 5.72
C ALA A 83 -1.46 -12.05 5.85
N PRO A 84 -0.28 -11.44 5.64
CA PRO A 84 -0.14 -10.00 5.73
C PRO A 84 -0.71 -9.28 4.51
N TYR A 85 -1.12 -8.02 4.70
CA TYR A 85 -1.19 -7.08 3.58
C TYR A 85 0.23 -6.79 3.13
N ARG A 86 0.47 -6.84 1.81
CA ARG A 86 1.78 -6.57 1.23
C ARG A 86 1.74 -5.30 0.39
N PHE A 87 2.44 -4.28 0.86
CA PHE A 87 2.59 -3.00 0.19
C PHE A 87 3.99 -2.87 -0.39
N VAL A 88 4.09 -2.53 -1.67
CA VAL A 88 5.38 -2.32 -2.35
C VAL A 88 5.52 -0.85 -2.66
N ALA A 89 6.60 -0.23 -2.19
CA ALA A 89 6.89 1.15 -2.47
C ALA A 89 7.01 1.37 -3.99
N HIS A 90 6.35 2.41 -4.49
CA HIS A 90 6.27 2.65 -5.93
C HIS A 90 6.08 4.12 -6.25
N SER A 91 6.37 4.50 -7.48
CA SER A 91 6.07 5.84 -8.00
C SER A 91 5.34 5.77 -9.32
N VAL A 92 4.31 6.60 -9.41
CA VAL A 92 3.47 6.75 -10.59
C VAL A 92 3.44 8.23 -10.96
N VAL A 93 3.02 8.53 -12.17
CA VAL A 93 2.81 9.88 -12.67
C VAL A 93 1.32 10.16 -12.68
N LEU A 94 0.90 11.30 -12.15
CA LEU A 94 -0.41 11.87 -12.41
C LEU A 94 -0.25 12.87 -13.56
N THR A 95 -0.87 12.57 -14.70
CA THR A 95 -0.78 13.43 -15.87
C THR A 95 -1.56 14.72 -15.65
N ALA A 96 -1.25 15.76 -16.42
CA ALA A 96 -2.02 17.00 -16.42
C ALA A 96 -3.52 16.82 -16.76
N ARG A 97 -3.90 15.65 -17.31
CA ARG A 97 -5.29 15.26 -17.60
C ARG A 97 -5.97 14.53 -16.44
N GLY A 98 -5.26 14.31 -15.33
CA GLY A 98 -5.76 13.58 -14.18
C GLY A 98 -5.67 12.05 -14.30
N GLU A 99 -4.88 11.55 -15.26
CA GLU A 99 -4.69 10.11 -15.45
C GLU A 99 -3.51 9.62 -14.61
N MET A 100 -3.67 8.51 -13.89
CA MET A 100 -2.58 7.90 -13.13
C MET A 100 -1.86 6.88 -14.01
N VAL A 101 -0.55 7.07 -14.18
CA VAL A 101 0.29 6.32 -15.11
C VAL A 101 1.47 5.69 -14.37
N ASP A 102 1.65 4.38 -14.50
CA ASP A 102 2.84 3.68 -14.04
C ASP A 102 3.80 3.50 -15.21
N VAL A 103 4.88 4.29 -15.20
CA VAL A 103 5.87 4.35 -16.29
C VAL A 103 6.86 3.16 -16.28
N THR A 104 6.69 2.23 -15.34
CA THR A 104 7.68 1.17 -15.06
C THR A 104 7.19 -0.24 -15.31
N LEU A 105 5.88 -0.43 -15.50
CA LEU A 105 5.31 -1.74 -15.72
C LEU A 105 4.93 -1.92 -17.19
N PRO A 106 5.10 -3.12 -17.75
CA PRO A 106 4.64 -3.42 -19.09
C PRO A 106 3.11 -3.51 -19.09
N ASP A 107 2.47 -3.19 -20.22
CA ASP A 107 1.02 -3.24 -20.39
C ASP A 107 0.42 -4.64 -20.12
N SER A 108 1.24 -5.69 -20.14
CA SER A 108 0.86 -7.07 -19.83
C SER A 108 0.70 -7.35 -18.34
N GLU A 109 1.14 -6.45 -17.47
CA GLU A 109 1.01 -6.61 -16.04
C GLU A 109 -0.38 -6.18 -15.55
N ARG A 110 -0.86 -6.83 -14.49
CA ARG A 110 -2.14 -6.46 -13.90
C ARG A 110 -1.99 -5.14 -13.14
N SER A 111 -2.87 -4.17 -13.41
CA SER A 111 -2.97 -2.96 -12.58
C SER A 111 -3.22 -3.33 -11.11
N ARG A 112 -2.42 -2.74 -10.23
CA ARG A 112 -2.53 -2.88 -8.78
C ARG A 112 -3.07 -1.59 -8.21
N ARG A 113 -3.78 -1.69 -7.08
CA ARG A 113 -4.28 -0.49 -6.40
C ARG A 113 -3.09 0.30 -5.88
N PHE A 114 -3.04 1.58 -6.21
CA PHE A 114 -2.03 2.51 -5.71
C PHE A 114 -2.61 3.33 -4.56
N LEU A 115 -1.79 3.56 -3.54
CA LEU A 115 -2.10 4.44 -2.42
C LEU A 115 -1.00 5.48 -2.31
N ALA A 116 -1.37 6.76 -2.40
CA ALA A 116 -0.43 7.84 -2.15
C ALA A 116 0.15 7.73 -0.73
N HIS A 117 1.45 8.01 -0.59
CA HIS A 117 2.12 7.90 0.70
C HIS A 117 1.54 8.90 1.73
N PRO A 118 1.21 8.45 2.96
CA PRO A 118 0.74 9.33 4.02
C PRO A 118 1.90 10.11 4.64
N TYR A 119 2.17 11.31 4.11
CA TYR A 119 3.28 12.18 4.53
C TYR A 119 3.11 12.77 5.94
N ASP A 120 1.93 12.67 6.53
CA ASP A 120 1.64 13.03 7.92
C ASP A 120 2.21 12.00 8.93
N VAL A 121 2.52 10.78 8.47
CA VAL A 121 3.13 9.73 9.30
C VAL A 121 4.66 9.81 9.25
N CYS A 122 5.23 9.81 8.04
CA CYS A 122 6.68 9.80 7.83
C CYS A 122 7.03 10.27 6.41
N GLY A 123 8.32 10.43 6.13
CA GLY A 123 8.81 10.77 4.78
C GLY A 123 9.03 9.53 3.92
N PHE A 124 8.57 9.57 2.66
CA PHE A 124 8.64 8.43 1.74
C PHE A 124 10.05 7.87 1.56
N PHE A 125 11.00 8.70 1.10
CA PHE A 125 12.38 8.26 0.93
C PHE A 125 13.08 7.94 2.25
N GLY A 126 12.66 8.56 3.36
CA GLY A 126 13.16 8.23 4.69
C GLY A 126 12.89 6.77 5.05
N ILE A 127 11.71 6.26 4.71
CA ILE A 127 11.35 4.84 4.88
C ILE A 127 12.19 3.92 3.99
N LEU A 128 12.43 4.31 2.73
CA LEU A 128 13.15 3.46 1.78
C LEU A 128 14.63 3.28 2.11
N VAL A 129 15.26 4.27 2.75
CA VAL A 129 16.68 4.23 3.10
C VAL A 129 16.95 3.85 4.56
N SER A 130 15.91 3.75 5.38
CA SER A 130 16.05 3.35 6.79
C SER A 130 16.28 1.84 6.90
N PRO A 131 17.29 1.36 7.64
CA PRO A 131 17.44 -0.05 7.93
C PRO A 131 16.36 -0.54 8.93
N PRO A 132 15.78 -1.73 8.70
CA PRO A 132 15.91 -2.52 7.48
C PRO A 132 15.12 -1.87 6.32
N LEU A 133 15.71 -1.89 5.12
CA LEU A 133 15.14 -1.25 3.92
C LEU A 133 13.70 -1.70 3.71
N ALA A 134 12.78 -0.76 3.58
CA ALA A 134 11.34 -1.02 3.47
C ALA A 134 10.81 -0.70 2.08
N SER A 135 11.42 -1.25 1.02
CA SER A 135 10.78 -1.26 -0.30
C SER A 135 9.52 -2.12 -0.33
N VAL A 136 9.37 -3.00 0.67
CA VAL A 136 8.15 -3.75 0.97
C VAL A 136 7.79 -3.53 2.43
N LEU A 137 6.51 -3.27 2.68
CA LEU A 137 5.91 -3.22 4.01
C LEU A 137 4.85 -4.31 4.11
N GLU A 138 5.06 -5.27 5.01
CA GLU A 138 4.07 -6.27 5.36
C GLU A 138 3.35 -5.84 6.64
N VAL A 139 2.01 -5.86 6.60
CA VAL A 139 1.17 -5.40 7.71
C VAL A 139 0.26 -6.54 8.14
N PHE A 140 0.39 -6.93 9.41
CA PHE A 140 -0.38 -8.00 10.00
C PHE A 140 -1.47 -7.42 10.88
N VAL A 141 -2.71 -7.87 10.68
CA VAL A 141 -3.89 -7.38 11.40
C VAL A 141 -4.43 -8.46 12.33
N ALA A 142 -5.04 -8.03 13.43
CA ALA A 142 -5.71 -8.96 14.34
C ALA A 142 -6.99 -9.51 13.68
N PRO A 143 -7.38 -10.75 13.96
CA PRO A 143 -8.73 -11.21 13.66
C PRO A 143 -9.75 -10.27 14.31
N PRO A 144 -10.92 -10.04 13.68
CA PRO A 144 -11.98 -9.29 14.31
C PRO A 144 -12.34 -9.96 15.64
N ALA A 145 -12.39 -9.17 16.72
CA ALA A 145 -12.78 -9.69 18.02
C ALA A 145 -14.20 -10.27 17.92
N ILE A 146 -14.33 -11.58 18.12
CA ILE A 146 -15.64 -12.22 18.23
C ILE A 146 -16.25 -11.68 19.52
N SER A 147 -17.24 -10.80 19.39
CA SER A 147 -18.08 -10.42 20.52
C SER A 147 -18.96 -11.62 20.87
N ILE A 148 -18.49 -12.48 21.76
CA ILE A 148 -19.36 -13.50 22.35
C ILE A 148 -20.37 -12.74 23.22
N GLY A 149 -21.60 -12.63 22.70
CA GLY A 149 -22.71 -12.06 23.45
C GLY A 149 -22.87 -12.78 24.78
N ALA A 150 -22.92 -12.01 25.86
CA ALA A 150 -23.28 -12.50 27.19
C ALA A 150 -24.73 -13.00 27.15
N GLY A 151 -24.93 -14.25 26.76
CA GLY A 151 -26.23 -14.91 26.70
C GLY A 151 -26.55 -15.64 28.01
N GLY A 152 -27.21 -14.93 28.92
CA GLY A 152 -28.19 -15.47 29.88
C GLY A 152 -27.67 -16.36 31.01
N THR A 153 -27.58 -15.80 32.21
CA THR A 153 -27.74 -16.58 33.45
C THR A 153 -29.14 -17.21 33.47
N PRO A 154 -29.30 -18.53 33.66
CA PRO A 154 -30.62 -19.11 33.90
C PRO A 154 -31.11 -18.63 35.27
N SER A 155 -32.22 -17.88 35.26
CA SER A 155 -32.96 -17.55 36.48
C SER A 155 -33.54 -18.86 37.03
N GLY A 156 -33.12 -19.23 38.24
CA GLY A 156 -33.68 -20.35 38.97
C GLY A 156 -35.06 -19.96 39.48
N ASP A 157 -36.09 -20.67 39.03
CA ASP A 157 -37.34 -20.81 39.76
C ASP A 157 -37.40 -22.25 40.27
N ALA A 158 -37.42 -22.39 41.59
CA ALA A 158 -37.76 -23.62 42.29
C ALA A 158 -39.19 -23.49 42.84
N PRO A 159 -40.06 -24.49 42.68
CA PRO A 159 -41.16 -24.70 43.62
C PRO A 159 -40.68 -25.42 44.90
#